data_AF-A0A524IJ78-F1
#
_entry.id   AF-A0A524IJ78-F1
#
_cell.length_a   1.000
_cell.length_b   1.000
_cell.length_c   1.000
_cell.angle_alpha   90.00
_cell.angle_beta   90.00
_cell.angle_gamma   90.00
#
_symmetry.space_group_name_H-M   'P 1'
#
loop_
_entity.id
_entity.type
_entity.pdbx_description
1 polymer ?
#
loop_
_entity_poly.entity_id
_entity_poly.type
_entity_poly.pdbx_seq_one_letter_code
_entity_poly.pdbx_strand_id
1 'polypeptide(L)'
;MITPILIVSMNLAVFLVFYLYIKRRLDRALKSDEMANRARTEINQMILELNQITDRNISLIEDRLNALTEILSKADKSIVLMNREVEKQDSRAGVYSHLKPRSLPANQAALKTESTGTAKEKVLELHRQDVPAGSIAKMLNITVAEAEFIISLGDKKA
;
A
#
# COMPACT_ATOMS: atom_id res chain seq x y z
N MET A 1 100.65 -6.36 23.75
CA MET A 1 99.68 -7.47 23.68
C MET A 1 98.32 -7.12 24.30
N ILE A 2 98.26 -6.34 25.40
CA ILE A 2 97.01 -6.03 26.12
C ILE A 2 96.18 -4.88 25.48
N THR A 3 96.86 -3.90 24.88
CA THR A 3 96.22 -2.74 24.21
C THR A 3 95.24 -3.11 23.08
N PRO A 4 95.51 -4.06 22.16
CA PRO A 4 94.53 -4.43 21.14
C PRO A 4 93.29 -5.11 21.72
N ILE A 5 93.43 -5.88 22.81
CA ILE A 5 92.33 -6.59 23.47
C ILE A 5 91.33 -5.60 24.08
N LEU A 6 91.83 -4.52 24.71
CA LEU A 6 91.00 -3.44 25.25
C LEU A 6 90.21 -2.71 24.17
N ILE A 7 90.83 -2.41 23.02
CA ILE A 7 90.17 -1.73 21.89
C ILE A 7 89.05 -2.60 21.31
N VAL A 8 89.28 -3.92 21.18
CA VAL A 8 88.28 -4.86 20.68
C VAL A 8 87.12 -4.99 21.67
N SER A 9 87.40 -5.09 22.97
CA SER A 9 86.37 -5.17 24.02
C SER A 9 85.48 -3.92 24.06
N MET A 10 86.08 -2.73 23.93
CA MET A 10 85.34 -1.46 23.84
C MET A 10 84.43 -1.42 22.61
N ASN A 11 84.93 -1.82 21.44
CA ASN A 11 84.12 -1.89 20.22
C ASN A 11 82.95 -2.85 20.37
N LEU A 12 83.18 -4.03 20.96
CA LEU A 12 82.12 -5.01 21.19
C LEU A 12 81.03 -4.46 22.12
N ALA A 13 81.42 -3.74 23.17
CA ALA A 13 80.47 -3.08 24.06
C ALA A 13 79.64 -2.02 23.33
N VAL A 14 80.27 -1.19 22.48
CA VAL A 14 79.55 -0.19 21.66
C VAL A 14 78.58 -0.87 20.70
N PHE A 15 78.99 -1.94 20.01
CA PHE A 15 78.11 -2.71 19.14
C PHE A 15 76.94 -3.33 19.90
N LEU A 16 77.17 -3.85 21.11
CA LEU A 16 76.12 -4.43 21.94
C LEU A 16 75.09 -3.38 22.35
N VAL A 17 75.55 -2.20 22.79
CA VAL A 17 74.66 -1.07 23.12
C VAL A 17 73.89 -0.61 21.89
N PHE A 18 74.55 -0.49 20.74
CA PHE A 18 73.93 -0.10 19.48
C PHE A 18 72.88 -1.11 19.01
N TYR A 19 73.19 -2.40 19.11
CA TYR A 19 72.25 -3.48 18.80
C TYR A 19 71.03 -3.42 19.71
N LEU A 20 71.21 -3.26 21.02
CA LEU A 20 70.10 -3.12 21.97
C LEU A 20 69.26 -1.87 21.71
N TYR A 21 69.90 -0.76 21.34
CA TYR A 21 69.21 0.48 20.99
C TYR A 21 68.34 0.32 19.74
N ILE A 22 68.90 -0.26 18.67
CA ILE A 22 68.15 -0.53 17.42
C ILE A 22 67.03 -1.52 17.67
N LYS A 23 67.28 -2.63 18.38
CA LYS A 23 66.27 -3.64 18.67
C LYS A 23 65.07 -3.01 19.40
N ARG A 24 65.33 -2.24 20.46
CA ARG A 24 64.28 -1.52 21.20
C ARG A 24 63.52 -0.51 20.35
N ARG A 25 64.19 0.19 19.43
CA ARG A 25 63.55 1.15 18.54
C ARG A 25 62.71 0.45 17.47
N LEU A 26 63.19 -0.67 16.94
CA LEU A 26 62.53 -1.44 15.90
C LEU A 26 61.29 -2.16 16.44
N ASP A 27 61.37 -2.76 17.63
CA ASP A 27 60.22 -3.37 18.30
C ASP A 27 59.09 -2.35 18.56
N ARG A 28 59.44 -1.07 18.78
CA ARG A 28 58.46 0.02 18.86
C ARG A 28 57.90 0.43 17.51
N ALA A 29 58.68 0.37 16.43
CA ALA A 29 58.27 0.76 15.10
C ALA A 29 57.42 -0.31 14.39
N LEU A 30 57.66 -1.60 14.64
CA LEU A 30 56.87 -2.71 14.12
C LEU A 30 55.42 -2.71 14.63
N LYS A 31 55.12 -1.93 15.68
CA LYS A 31 53.75 -1.59 16.07
C LYS A 31 52.98 -0.78 15.01
N SER A 32 53.60 -0.39 13.90
CA SER A 32 52.89 0.20 12.76
C SER A 32 51.83 -0.74 12.15
N ASP A 33 51.94 -2.06 12.34
CA ASP A 33 50.88 -3.02 12.00
C ASP A 33 49.59 -2.81 12.83
N GLU A 34 49.65 -2.04 13.91
CA GLU A 34 48.46 -1.68 14.68
C GLU A 34 47.44 -0.91 13.85
N MET A 35 47.85 -0.06 12.90
CA MET A 35 46.87 0.69 12.09
C MET A 35 46.12 -0.20 11.11
N ALA A 36 46.82 -1.13 10.45
CA ALA A 36 46.19 -2.11 9.57
C ALA A 36 45.28 -3.06 10.35
N ASN A 37 45.70 -3.50 11.54
CA ASN A 37 44.89 -4.34 12.40
C ASN A 37 43.64 -3.60 12.92
N ARG A 38 43.77 -2.33 13.35
CA ARG A 38 42.62 -1.51 13.74
C ARG A 38 41.61 -1.36 12.60
N ALA A 39 42.08 -1.06 11.39
CA ALA A 39 41.19 -0.95 10.23
C ALA A 39 40.46 -2.28 9.95
N ARG A 40 41.16 -3.42 10.04
CA ARG A 40 40.53 -4.74 9.88
C ARG A 40 39.49 -5.04 10.97
N THR A 41 39.80 -4.70 12.23
CA THR A 41 38.84 -4.86 13.34
C THR A 41 37.62 -3.98 13.15
N GLU A 42 37.80 -2.73 12.73
CA GLU A 42 36.70 -1.81 12.44
C GLU A 42 35.82 -2.31 11.29
N ILE A 43 36.43 -2.80 10.22
CA ILE A 43 35.69 -3.40 9.10
C ILE A 43 34.89 -4.62 9.57
N ASN A 44 35.48 -5.50 10.39
CA ASN A 44 34.77 -6.65 10.93
C ASN A 44 33.58 -6.25 11.81
N GLN A 45 33.76 -5.21 12.63
CA GLN A 45 32.69 -4.65 13.45
C GLN A 45 31.57 -4.07 12.60
N MET A 46 31.91 -3.32 11.55
CA MET A 46 30.97 -2.77 10.59
C MET A 46 30.20 -3.88 9.84
N ILE A 47 30.88 -4.97 9.46
CA ILE A 47 30.22 -6.13 8.82
C ILE A 47 29.22 -6.78 9.78
N LEU A 48 29.57 -6.93 11.06
CA LEU A 48 28.67 -7.46 12.08
C LEU A 48 27.43 -6.57 12.26
N GLU A 49 27.63 -5.25 12.37
CA GLU A 49 26.54 -4.29 12.50
C GLU A 49 25.65 -4.27 11.25
N LEU A 50 26.26 -4.28 10.07
CA LEU A 50 25.54 -4.34 8.80
C LEU A 50 24.69 -5.61 8.72
N ASN A 51 25.23 -6.75 9.11
CA ASN A 51 24.49 -8.01 9.10
C ASN A 51 23.32 -7.96 10.08
N GLN A 52 23.53 -7.46 11.30
CA GLN A 52 22.48 -7.33 12.30
C GLN A 52 21.35 -6.38 11.85
N ILE A 53 21.70 -5.25 11.22
CA ILE A 53 20.72 -4.32 10.67
C ILE A 53 19.98 -4.98 9.49
N THR A 54 20.70 -5.72 8.65
CA THR A 54 20.12 -6.44 7.50
C THR A 54 19.13 -7.50 7.97
N ASP A 55 19.48 -8.33 8.96
CA ASP A 55 18.58 -9.34 9.53
C ASP A 55 17.31 -8.69 10.08
N ARG A 56 17.44 -7.59 10.84
CA ARG A 56 16.30 -6.84 11.35
C ARG A 56 15.42 -6.28 10.23
N ASN A 57 16.04 -5.76 9.18
CA ASN A 57 15.32 -5.23 8.03
C ASN A 57 14.58 -6.33 7.28
N ILE A 58 15.18 -7.52 7.11
CA ILE A 58 14.55 -8.69 6.52
C ILE A 58 13.33 -9.10 7.34
N SER A 59 13.46 -9.24 8.66
CA SER A 59 12.32 -9.57 9.53
C SER A 59 11.19 -8.56 9.42
N LEU A 60 11.50 -7.26 9.38
CA LEU A 60 10.49 -6.21 9.21
C LEU A 60 9.79 -6.31 7.84
N ILE A 61 10.52 -6.65 6.78
CA ILE A 61 9.95 -6.85 5.45
C ILE A 61 9.05 -8.08 5.44
N GLU A 62 9.46 -9.18 6.05
CA GLU A 62 8.66 -10.40 6.19
C GLU A 62 7.36 -10.14 6.97
N ASP A 63 7.42 -9.41 8.08
CA ASP A 63 6.24 -9.02 8.85
C ASP A 63 5.25 -8.21 8.01
N ARG A 64 5.75 -7.24 7.24
CA ARG A 64 4.93 -6.42 6.32
C ARG A 64 4.34 -7.25 5.18
N LEU A 65 5.11 -8.19 4.63
CA LEU A 65 4.65 -9.11 3.59
C LEU A 65 3.50 -9.99 4.11
N ASN A 66 3.65 -10.52 5.31
CA ASN A 66 2.63 -11.34 5.97
C ASN A 66 1.35 -10.54 6.22
N ALA A 67 1.48 -9.30 6.74
CA ALA A 67 0.34 -8.41 6.93
C ALA A 67 -0.39 -8.08 5.62
N LEU A 68 0.35 -7.78 4.55
CA LEU A 68 -0.23 -7.53 3.22
C LEU A 68 -0.95 -8.77 2.67
N THR A 69 -0.35 -9.94 2.84
CA THR A 69 -0.94 -11.22 2.40
C THR A 69 -2.22 -11.53 3.15
N GLU A 70 -2.28 -11.23 4.45
CA GLU A 70 -3.48 -11.40 5.26
C GLU A 70 -4.61 -10.46 4.81
N ILE A 71 -4.29 -9.18 4.55
CA ILE A 71 -5.24 -8.20 4.04
C ILE A 71 -5.76 -8.63 2.67
N LEU A 72 -4.87 -9.08 1.78
CA LEU A 72 -5.24 -9.58 0.46
C LEU A 72 -6.18 -10.78 0.55
N SER A 73 -5.87 -11.75 1.41
CA SER A 73 -6.73 -12.92 1.65
C SER A 73 -8.12 -12.53 2.17
N LYS A 74 -8.20 -11.52 3.04
CA LYS A 74 -9.49 -10.98 3.52
C LYS A 74 -10.27 -10.31 2.38
N ALA A 75 -9.59 -9.53 1.53
CA ALA A 75 -10.20 -8.90 0.37
C ALA A 75 -10.75 -9.94 -0.61
N ASP A 76 -9.96 -10.98 -0.94
CA ASP A 76 -10.38 -12.08 -1.81
C ASP A 76 -11.62 -12.81 -1.27
N LYS A 77 -11.63 -13.14 0.03
CA LYS A 77 -12.81 -13.73 0.68
C LYS A 77 -14.03 -12.82 0.56
N SER A 78 -13.85 -11.52 0.77
CA SER A 78 -14.94 -10.54 0.66
C SER A 78 -15.48 -10.45 -0.78
N ILE A 79 -14.60 -10.47 -1.79
CA ILE A 79 -14.98 -10.47 -3.21
C ILE A 79 -15.80 -11.72 -3.53
N VAL A 80 -15.35 -12.89 -3.08
CA VAL A 80 -16.08 -14.16 -3.29
C VAL A 80 -17.46 -14.11 -2.64
N LEU A 81 -17.58 -13.59 -1.42
CA LEU A 81 -18.86 -13.45 -0.73
C LEU A 81 -19.80 -12.46 -1.44
N MET A 82 -19.27 -11.31 -1.89
CA MET A 82 -20.02 -10.31 -2.65
C MET A 82 -20.54 -10.88 -3.97
N ASN A 83 -19.70 -11.57 -4.74
CA ASN A 83 -20.10 -12.22 -5.98
C ASN A 83 -21.22 -13.25 -5.75
N ARG A 84 -21.13 -14.01 -4.65
CA ARG A 84 -22.16 -14.97 -4.27
C ARG A 84 -23.48 -14.30 -3.86
N GLU A 85 -23.43 -13.11 -3.25
CA GLU A 85 -24.63 -12.36 -2.91
C GLU A 85 -25.28 -11.74 -4.15
N VAL A 86 -24.48 -11.22 -5.10
CA VAL A 86 -24.96 -10.74 -6.40
C VAL A 86 -25.68 -11.87 -7.15
N GLU A 87 -25.08 -13.06 -7.23
CA GLU A 87 -25.69 -14.23 -7.90
C GLU A 87 -27.02 -14.66 -7.25
N LYS A 88 -27.10 -14.62 -5.91
CA LYS A 88 -28.35 -14.87 -5.18
C LYS A 88 -29.39 -13.79 -5.44
N GLN A 89 -28.97 -12.53 -5.52
CA GLN A 89 -29.86 -11.41 -5.79
C GLN A 89 -30.43 -11.49 -7.21
N ASP A 90 -29.61 -11.82 -8.21
CA ASP A 90 -30.03 -12.08 -9.59
C ASP A 90 -30.99 -13.26 -9.68
N SER A 91 -30.69 -14.35 -8.96
CA SER A 91 -31.58 -15.52 -8.88
C SER A 91 -32.95 -15.15 -8.28
N ARG A 92 -32.98 -14.31 -7.24
CA ARG A 92 -34.24 -13.81 -6.64
C ARG A 92 -34.98 -12.88 -7.60
N ALA A 93 -34.29 -11.97 -8.27
CA ALA A 93 -34.86 -11.09 -9.29
C ALA A 93 -35.49 -11.89 -10.45
N GLY A 94 -34.83 -12.98 -10.89
CA GLY A 94 -35.37 -13.92 -11.87
C GLY A 94 -36.65 -14.60 -11.41
N VAL A 95 -36.74 -15.04 -10.15
CA VAL A 95 -37.96 -15.63 -9.58
C VAL A 95 -39.12 -14.63 -9.54
N TYR A 96 -38.86 -13.35 -9.21
CA TYR A 96 -39.90 -12.31 -9.31
C TYR A 96 -40.38 -12.07 -10.75
N SER A 97 -39.51 -12.23 -11.75
CA SER A 97 -39.91 -12.12 -13.17
C SER A 97 -40.87 -13.23 -13.61
N HIS A 98 -40.72 -14.44 -13.06
CA HIS A 98 -41.59 -15.59 -13.34
C HIS A 98 -42.91 -15.58 -12.54
N LEU A 99 -42.98 -14.80 -11.47
CA LEU A 99 -44.20 -14.56 -10.70
C LEU A 99 -45.02 -13.38 -11.21
N LYS A 100 -44.70 -12.81 -12.39
CA LYS A 100 -45.55 -11.81 -13.03
C LYS A 100 -46.94 -12.44 -13.23
N PRO A 101 -48.00 -11.96 -12.54
CA PRO A 101 -49.30 -12.57 -12.65
C PRO A 101 -49.75 -12.49 -14.09
N ARG A 102 -50.19 -13.65 -14.61
CA ARG A 102 -50.80 -13.80 -15.92
C ARG A 102 -52.04 -12.91 -15.98
N SER A 103 -51.84 -11.67 -16.42
CA SER A 103 -52.93 -10.78 -16.79
C SER A 103 -53.62 -11.36 -18.02
N LEU A 104 -54.93 -11.54 -17.89
CA LEU A 104 -55.88 -11.96 -18.92
C LEU A 104 -55.74 -11.14 -20.22
N PRO A 105 -56.16 -11.69 -21.38
CA PRO A 105 -55.93 -11.08 -22.67
C PRO A 105 -56.95 -9.96 -22.90
N ALA A 106 -56.46 -8.73 -23.10
CA ALA A 106 -57.15 -7.73 -23.92
C ALA A 106 -56.18 -6.60 -24.28
N ASN A 107 -55.73 -6.64 -25.53
CA ASN A 107 -55.52 -5.47 -26.38
C ASN A 107 -54.63 -4.34 -25.84
N GLN A 108 -53.36 -4.34 -26.23
CA GLN A 108 -52.75 -3.24 -26.99
C GLN A 108 -51.25 -3.50 -27.18
N ALA A 109 -50.92 -3.99 -28.37
CA ALA A 109 -49.62 -3.77 -28.97
C ALA A 109 -49.67 -2.42 -29.70
N ALA A 110 -49.23 -1.34 -29.06
CA ALA A 110 -48.73 -0.14 -29.72
C ALA A 110 -48.05 0.79 -28.70
N LEU A 111 -47.03 1.50 -29.17
CA LEU A 111 -46.33 2.65 -28.55
C LEU A 111 -45.07 2.33 -27.72
N LYS A 112 -44.04 1.89 -28.46
CA LYS A 112 -42.72 2.53 -28.33
C LYS A 112 -42.81 3.96 -28.88
N THR A 113 -42.17 4.88 -28.18
CA THR A 113 -41.67 6.18 -28.69
C THR A 113 -42.74 7.22 -29.03
N GLU A 114 -43.06 8.10 -28.08
CA GLU A 114 -43.34 9.55 -28.23
C GLU A 114 -44.16 10.04 -27.02
N SER A 115 -43.53 10.75 -26.08
CA SER A 115 -44.16 11.77 -25.21
C SER A 115 -43.16 12.24 -24.14
N THR A 116 -42.13 12.97 -24.55
CA THR A 116 -41.34 13.81 -23.64
C THR A 116 -42.05 15.14 -23.27
N GLY A 117 -43.25 15.39 -23.80
CA GLY A 117 -44.06 16.59 -23.51
C GLY A 117 -44.99 16.44 -22.30
N THR A 118 -45.80 15.38 -22.23
CA THR A 118 -46.95 15.34 -21.31
C THR A 118 -46.60 15.06 -19.84
N ALA A 119 -45.63 14.18 -19.58
CA ALA A 119 -45.25 13.82 -18.21
C ALA A 119 -44.50 14.97 -17.52
N LYS A 120 -43.59 15.63 -18.24
CA LYS A 120 -42.81 16.76 -17.74
C LYS A 120 -43.70 17.96 -17.41
N GLU A 121 -44.64 18.28 -18.29
CA GLU A 121 -45.55 19.41 -18.13
C GLU A 121 -46.52 19.18 -16.95
N LYS A 122 -47.01 17.95 -16.78
CA LYS A 122 -47.90 17.58 -15.68
C LYS A 122 -47.20 17.55 -14.32
N VAL A 123 -45.92 17.19 -14.25
CA VAL A 123 -45.10 17.32 -13.02
C VAL A 123 -44.98 18.79 -12.62
N LEU A 124 -44.73 19.69 -13.58
CA LEU A 124 -44.59 21.12 -13.33
C LEU A 124 -45.92 21.77 -12.92
N GLU A 125 -47.04 21.36 -13.51
CA GLU A 125 -48.38 21.85 -13.13
C GLU A 125 -48.75 21.44 -11.71
N LEU A 126 -48.56 20.17 -11.34
CA LEU A 126 -48.86 19.68 -10.00
C LEU A 126 -47.94 20.30 -8.94
N HIS A 127 -46.68 20.57 -9.30
CA HIS A 127 -45.77 21.30 -8.41
C HIS A 127 -46.22 22.74 -8.19
N ARG A 128 -46.71 23.44 -9.22
CA ARG A 128 -47.32 24.78 -9.09
C ARG A 128 -48.59 24.79 -8.24
N GLN A 129 -49.24 23.64 -8.04
CA GLN A 129 -50.39 23.46 -7.17
C GLN A 129 -49.99 23.04 -5.73
N ASP A 130 -48.72 23.25 -5.34
CA ASP A 130 -48.15 22.89 -4.04
C ASP A 130 -48.21 21.40 -3.68
N VAL A 131 -48.31 20.52 -4.67
CA VAL A 131 -48.30 19.06 -4.45
C VAL A 131 -46.84 18.60 -4.19
N PRO A 132 -46.57 17.84 -3.12
CA PRO A 132 -45.22 17.37 -2.80
C PRO A 132 -44.73 16.32 -3.81
N ALA A 133 -43.42 16.34 -4.10
CA ALA A 133 -42.79 15.48 -5.12
C ALA A 133 -43.05 13.97 -4.92
N GLY A 134 -43.15 13.52 -3.66
CA GLY A 134 -43.51 12.12 -3.34
C GLY A 134 -44.94 11.73 -3.75
N SER A 135 -45.88 12.67 -3.77
CA SER A 135 -47.26 12.43 -4.24
C SER A 135 -47.34 12.49 -5.76
N ILE A 136 -46.59 13.40 -6.40
CA ILE A 136 -46.47 13.48 -7.86
C ILE A 136 -45.88 12.18 -8.43
N ALA A 137 -44.84 11.66 -7.78
CA ALA A 137 -44.20 10.39 -8.13
C ALA A 137 -45.20 9.22 -8.13
N LYS A 138 -46.04 9.14 -7.09
CA LYS A 138 -47.10 8.12 -7.00
C LYS A 138 -48.21 8.31 -8.03
N MET A 139 -48.64 9.54 -8.30
CA MET A 139 -49.72 9.84 -9.26
C MET A 139 -49.31 9.60 -10.71
N LEU A 140 -48.04 9.82 -11.05
CA LEU A 140 -47.50 9.69 -12.41
C LEU A 140 -46.71 8.40 -12.63
N ASN A 141 -46.63 7.54 -11.59
CA ASN A 141 -45.87 6.29 -11.60
C ASN A 141 -44.39 6.48 -12.03
N ILE A 142 -43.78 7.58 -11.57
CA ILE A 142 -42.37 7.90 -11.77
C ILE A 142 -41.62 7.80 -10.44
N THR A 143 -40.29 7.74 -10.49
CA THR A 143 -39.50 7.71 -9.25
C THR A 143 -39.48 9.09 -8.57
N VAL A 144 -39.32 9.12 -7.24
CA VAL A 144 -39.24 10.39 -6.49
C VAL A 144 -38.06 11.24 -6.99
N ALA A 145 -36.92 10.61 -7.27
CA ALA A 145 -35.74 11.28 -7.82
C ALA A 145 -35.99 11.88 -9.21
N GLU A 146 -36.78 11.22 -10.06
CA GLU A 146 -37.14 11.72 -11.39
C GLU A 146 -38.11 12.91 -11.31
N ALA A 147 -39.05 12.90 -10.38
CA ALA A 147 -39.94 14.04 -10.12
C ALA A 147 -39.14 15.28 -9.65
N GLU A 148 -38.22 15.10 -8.70
CA GLU A 148 -37.35 16.17 -8.20
C GLU A 148 -36.40 16.72 -9.29
N PHE A 149 -35.86 15.83 -10.12
CA PHE A 149 -35.01 16.21 -11.25
C PHE A 149 -35.75 17.06 -12.28
N ILE A 150 -37.00 16.71 -12.60
CA ILE A 150 -37.83 17.47 -13.53
C ILE A 150 -38.15 18.86 -12.98
N ILE A 151 -38.46 18.97 -11.69
CA ILE A 151 -38.70 20.25 -11.00
C ILE A 151 -37.44 21.12 -11.07
N SER A 152 -36.27 20.55 -10.73
CA SER A 152 -34.98 21.25 -10.79
C SER A 152 -34.63 21.78 -12.19
N LEU A 153 -34.96 21.03 -13.25
CA LEU A 153 -34.75 21.48 -14.64
C LEU A 153 -35.74 22.58 -15.08
N GLY A 154 -36.94 22.61 -14.50
CA GLY A 154 -37.96 23.61 -14.81
C GLY A 154 -37.67 24.97 -14.18
N ASP A 155 -37.22 24.96 -12.92
CA ASP A 155 -36.94 26.18 -12.15
C ASP A 155 -35.75 26.98 -12.71
N LYS A 156 -34.78 26.28 -13.30
CA LYS A 156 -33.58 26.88 -13.94
C LYS A 156 -33.86 27.56 -15.28
N LYS A 157 -35.07 27.41 -15.84
CA LYS A 157 -35.49 27.97 -17.13
C LYS A 157 -36.44 29.18 -17.00
N ALA A 158 -36.75 29.60 -15.77
CA ALA A 158 -37.53 30.80 -15.47
C ALA A 158 -36.62 32.03 -15.28
#